data_AF-A0A959G613-F1
#
_entry.id   AF-A0A959G613-F1
#
_cell.length_a   1.000
_cell.length_b   1.000
_cell.length_c   1.000
_cell.angle_alpha   90.00
_cell.angle_beta   90.00
_cell.angle_gamma   90.00
#
_symmetry.space_group_name_H-M   'P 1'
#
loop_
_entity.id
_entity.type
_entity.pdbx_description
1 polymer ?
#
loop_
_entity_poly.entity_id
_entity_poly.type
_entity_poly.pdbx_seq_one_letter_code
_entity_poly.pdbx_strand_id
1 'polypeptide(L)'
;MAIIIWTNLFLISISQLNELGAKLRAITPILVADAFFSKYEYVNAVEEQGMEFISRFRSDANLRYLHNGPQKARRGRKKQYAGKVNTKKIYKRRAKLIHEDSEMRVYTLIVNAINLKMNIRLAYVEYLNSKG
;
A
#
# COMPACT_ATOMS: atom_id res chain seq x y z
N MET A 1 -1.57 -25.76 17.51
CA MET A 1 -1.64 -26.42 16.18
C MET A 1 -2.08 -25.47 15.06
N ALA A 2 -2.99 -24.51 15.28
CA ALA A 2 -3.40 -23.55 14.26
C ALA A 2 -2.25 -22.65 13.73
N ILE A 3 -1.41 -22.06 14.60
CA ILE A 3 -0.35 -21.12 14.19
C ILE A 3 0.62 -21.72 13.16
N ILE A 4 0.95 -23.02 13.27
CA ILE A 4 1.87 -23.73 12.37
C ILE A 4 1.25 -23.93 10.97
N ILE A 5 -0.07 -24.11 10.88
CA ILE A 5 -0.77 -24.33 9.61
C ILE A 5 -0.85 -23.01 8.82
N TRP A 6 -1.12 -21.90 9.49
CA TRP A 6 -1.25 -20.57 8.87
C TRP A 6 0.08 -20.02 8.33
N THR A 7 1.19 -20.26 9.02
CA THR A 7 2.51 -19.88 8.51
C THR A 7 2.90 -20.70 7.29
N ASN A 8 2.56 -21.99 7.28
CA ASN A 8 2.90 -22.87 6.17
C ASN A 8 2.14 -22.50 4.88
N LEU A 9 0.84 -22.18 5.00
CA LEU A 9 0.02 -21.77 3.85
C LEU A 9 0.52 -20.46 3.21
N PHE A 10 0.95 -19.50 4.02
CA PHE A 10 1.48 -18.23 3.51
C PHE A 10 2.81 -18.43 2.77
N LEU A 11 3.71 -19.26 3.29
CA LEU A 11 4.98 -19.57 2.63
C LEU A 11 4.76 -20.33 1.31
N ILE A 12 3.79 -21.23 1.25
CA ILE A 12 3.41 -21.92 0.01
C ILE A 12 3.00 -20.90 -1.06
N SER A 13 2.20 -19.88 -0.69
CA SER A 13 1.78 -18.86 -1.65
C SER A 13 2.94 -18.04 -2.24
N ILE A 14 3.97 -17.75 -1.43
CA ILE A 14 5.19 -17.08 -1.90
C ILE A 14 6.00 -18.02 -2.81
N SER A 15 6.12 -19.30 -2.45
CA SER A 15 6.81 -20.28 -3.27
C SER A 15 6.16 -20.43 -4.66
N GLN A 16 4.82 -20.53 -4.69
CA GLN A 16 4.07 -20.61 -5.94
C GLN A 16 4.22 -19.34 -6.79
N LEU A 17 4.20 -18.17 -6.16
CA LEU A 17 4.44 -16.90 -6.83
C LEU A 17 5.83 -16.87 -7.47
N ASN A 18 6.86 -17.35 -6.78
CA ASN A 18 8.23 -17.38 -7.31
C ASN A 18 8.38 -18.38 -8.46
N GLU A 19 7.69 -19.53 -8.40
CA GLU A 19 7.71 -20.52 -9.48
C GLU A 19 6.96 -20.03 -10.74
N LEU A 20 5.82 -19.38 -10.55
CA LEU A 20 4.95 -18.93 -11.63
C LEU A 20 5.21 -17.48 -12.09
N GLY A 21 6.04 -16.72 -11.38
CA GLY A 21 6.22 -15.29 -11.55
C GLY A 21 6.54 -14.88 -12.98
N ALA A 22 7.46 -15.57 -13.64
CA ALA A 22 7.80 -15.32 -15.04
C ALA A 22 6.62 -15.56 -16.01
N LYS A 23 5.85 -16.63 -15.77
CA LYS A 23 4.67 -16.96 -16.59
C LYS A 23 3.54 -15.95 -16.37
N LEU A 24 3.30 -15.56 -15.12
CA LEU A 24 2.28 -14.56 -14.76
C LEU A 24 2.63 -13.19 -15.34
N ARG A 25 3.89 -12.79 -15.23
CA ARG A 25 4.39 -11.53 -15.78
C ARG A 25 4.26 -11.45 -17.30
N ALA A 26 4.43 -12.58 -18.00
CA ALA A 26 4.23 -12.64 -19.44
C ALA A 26 2.77 -12.37 -19.85
N ILE A 27 1.81 -12.62 -18.95
CA ILE A 27 0.39 -12.31 -19.17
C ILE A 27 0.10 -10.85 -18.80
N THR A 28 0.53 -10.43 -17.61
CA THR A 28 0.28 -9.07 -17.10
C THR A 28 1.36 -8.65 -16.11
N PRO A 29 1.83 -7.38 -16.14
CA PRO A 29 2.73 -6.86 -15.13
C PRO A 29 2.02 -6.50 -13.82
N ILE A 30 0.70 -6.66 -13.70
CA ILE A 30 -0.09 -6.26 -12.54
C ILE A 30 -0.67 -7.49 -11.84
N LEU A 31 -0.40 -7.61 -10.54
CA LEU A 31 -1.01 -8.61 -9.66
C LEU A 31 -1.99 -7.94 -8.71
N VAL A 32 -3.24 -8.38 -8.74
CA VAL A 32 -4.29 -7.92 -7.83
C VAL A 32 -4.57 -9.01 -6.79
N ALA A 33 -4.57 -8.66 -5.51
CA ALA A 33 -4.88 -9.60 -4.44
C ALA A 33 -5.69 -8.97 -3.31
N ASP A 34 -6.27 -9.84 -2.47
CA ASP A 34 -7.02 -9.41 -1.29
C ASP A 34 -6.12 -8.75 -0.23
N ALA A 35 -6.74 -8.01 0.69
CA ALA A 35 -6.07 -7.30 1.77
C ALA A 35 -5.17 -8.19 2.63
N PHE A 36 -5.49 -9.49 2.75
CA PHE A 36 -4.67 -10.47 3.48
C PHE A 36 -3.21 -10.52 3.00
N PHE A 37 -2.98 -10.32 1.69
CA PHE A 37 -1.66 -10.38 1.05
C PHE A 37 -0.87 -9.08 1.15
N SER A 38 -1.42 -8.02 1.75
CA SER A 38 -0.75 -6.73 1.96
C SER A 38 0.28 -6.79 3.10
N LYS A 39 1.18 -7.78 3.04
CA LYS A 39 2.27 -8.03 3.98
C LYS A 39 3.60 -7.85 3.26
N TYR A 40 4.61 -7.42 4.00
CA TYR A 40 5.92 -7.08 3.44
C TYR A 40 6.50 -8.20 2.57
N GLU A 41 6.52 -9.43 3.09
CA GLU A 41 7.16 -10.58 2.46
C GLU A 41 6.51 -10.91 1.11
N TYR A 42 5.17 -10.82 1.04
CA TYR A 42 4.44 -11.12 -0.19
C TYR A 42 4.60 -10.00 -1.21
N VAL A 43 4.40 -8.74 -0.80
CA VAL A 43 4.53 -7.58 -1.69
C VAL A 43 5.95 -7.48 -2.24
N ASN A 44 6.96 -7.69 -1.40
CA ASN A 44 8.36 -7.70 -1.83
C ASN A 44 8.64 -8.82 -2.84
N ALA A 45 8.11 -10.03 -2.62
CA ALA A 45 8.25 -11.11 -3.60
C ALA A 45 7.61 -10.75 -4.95
N VAL A 46 6.45 -10.08 -4.96
CA VAL A 46 5.80 -9.61 -6.20
C VAL A 46 6.67 -8.56 -6.92
N GLU A 47 7.21 -7.59 -6.18
CA GLU A 47 8.10 -6.56 -6.74
C GLU A 47 9.41 -7.16 -7.28
N GLU A 48 9.98 -8.17 -6.61
CA GLU A 48 11.17 -8.90 -7.07
C GLU A 48 10.93 -9.66 -8.39
N GLN A 49 9.71 -10.13 -8.63
CA GLN A 49 9.31 -10.66 -9.94
C GLN A 49 9.13 -9.57 -11.00
N GLY A 50 9.19 -8.29 -10.63
CA GLY A 50 9.02 -7.14 -11.51
C GLY A 50 7.57 -6.87 -11.90
N MET A 51 6.63 -7.17 -10.99
CA MET A 51 5.20 -6.90 -11.14
C MET A 51 4.75 -5.80 -10.17
N GLU A 52 3.71 -5.05 -10.54
CA GLU A 52 3.03 -4.10 -9.67
C GLU A 52 1.96 -4.82 -8.83
N PHE A 53 1.94 -4.55 -7.53
CA PHE A 53 0.97 -5.13 -6.62
C PHE A 53 -0.15 -4.14 -6.28
N ILE A 54 -1.40 -4.56 -6.50
CA ILE A 54 -2.59 -3.79 -6.15
C ILE A 54 -3.42 -4.60 -5.15
N SER A 55 -3.69 -4.01 -3.99
CA SER A 55 -4.53 -4.63 -2.98
C SER A 55 -5.33 -3.61 -2.19
N ARG A 56 -6.37 -4.10 -1.52
CA ARG A 56 -7.04 -3.32 -0.49
C ARG A 56 -6.14 -3.24 0.75
N PHE A 57 -6.00 -2.05 1.29
CA PHE A 57 -5.29 -1.85 2.55
C PHE A 57 -6.26 -1.97 3.76
N ARG A 58 -5.76 -2.43 4.91
CA ARG A 58 -6.56 -2.44 6.14
C ARG A 58 -6.98 -1.01 6.54
N SER A 59 -8.18 -0.88 7.12
CA SER A 59 -8.72 0.42 7.55
C SER A 59 -7.90 1.10 8.67
N ASP A 60 -7.22 0.30 9.50
CA ASP A 60 -6.38 0.71 10.63
C ASP A 60 -4.90 0.82 10.31
N ALA A 61 -4.55 0.81 9.02
CA ALA A 61 -3.17 0.78 8.58
C ALA A 61 -2.30 1.93 9.08
N ASN A 62 -1.06 1.58 9.42
CA ASN A 62 -0.08 2.54 9.90
C ASN A 62 0.68 3.17 8.73
N LEU A 63 0.16 4.30 8.26
CA LEU A 63 0.69 5.05 7.11
C LEU A 63 1.27 6.40 7.58
N ARG A 64 2.31 6.88 6.90
CA ARG A 64 2.98 8.16 7.19
C ARG A 64 3.06 9.04 5.94
N TYR A 65 2.78 10.33 6.10
CA TYR A 65 3.06 11.30 5.04
C TYR A 65 4.56 11.47 4.85
N LEU A 66 4.99 11.62 3.60
CA LEU A 66 6.36 12.00 3.29
C LEU A 66 6.60 13.49 3.65
N HIS A 67 7.81 13.80 4.11
CA HIS A 67 8.23 15.15 4.40
C HIS A 67 8.87 15.79 3.16
N ASN A 68 8.10 16.68 2.52
CA ASN A 68 8.54 17.43 1.33
C ASN A 68 8.89 18.89 1.64
N GLY A 69 8.93 19.26 2.93
CA GLY A 69 9.21 20.64 3.35
C GLY A 69 10.70 20.91 3.58
N PRO A 70 11.06 22.15 3.94
CA PRO A 70 12.44 22.53 4.26
C PRO A 70 13.07 21.59 5.29
N GLN A 71 14.34 21.24 5.07
CA GLN A 71 15.14 20.46 6.01
C GLN A 71 15.88 21.40 6.94
N LYS A 72 15.96 21.05 8.23
CA LYS A 72 16.75 21.82 9.19
C LYS A 72 18.24 21.61 8.89
N ALA A 73 19.03 22.68 8.85
CA ALA A 73 20.48 22.64 8.60
C ALA A 73 21.33 22.09 9.77
N ARG A 74 20.68 21.56 10.81
CA ARG A 74 21.35 21.01 12.00
C ARG A 74 21.93 19.62 11.74
N ARG A 75 23.01 19.28 12.46
CA ARG A 75 23.59 17.93 12.47
C ARG A 75 22.56 16.91 12.98
N GLY A 76 22.35 15.83 12.22
CA GLY A 76 21.41 14.74 12.56
C GLY A 76 20.69 14.14 11.34
N ARG A 77 19.89 13.09 11.58
CA ARG A 77 19.10 12.45 10.52
C ARG A 77 18.06 13.44 9.96
N LYS A 78 18.07 13.63 8.64
CA LYS A 78 17.07 14.44 7.93
C LYS A 78 15.66 13.91 8.20
N LYS A 79 14.69 14.81 8.29
CA LYS A 79 13.28 14.44 8.54
C LYS A 79 12.70 13.79 7.28
N GLN A 80 12.28 12.54 7.39
CA GLN A 80 11.72 11.78 6.26
C GLN A 80 10.18 11.83 6.21
N TYR A 81 9.52 11.97 7.37
CA TYR A 81 8.07 11.84 7.48
C TYR A 81 7.42 13.05 8.14
N ALA A 82 6.24 13.44 7.67
CA ALA A 82 5.49 14.62 8.10
C ALA A 82 4.36 14.31 9.09
N GLY A 83 4.24 13.07 9.56
CA GLY A 83 3.21 12.64 10.52
C GLY A 83 2.42 11.42 10.03
N LYS A 84 1.51 10.93 10.89
CA LYS A 84 0.64 9.79 10.58
C LYS A 84 -0.50 10.22 9.65
N VAL A 85 -0.88 9.34 8.73
CA VAL A 85 -2.09 9.52 7.91
C VAL A 85 -3.30 9.12 8.74
N ASN A 86 -4.30 10.01 8.79
CA ASN A 86 -5.61 9.66 9.32
C ASN A 86 -6.43 9.04 8.19
N THR A 87 -6.67 7.73 8.27
CA THR A 87 -7.42 6.97 7.25
C THR A 87 -8.90 7.33 7.19
N LYS A 88 -9.47 7.90 8.27
CA LYS A 88 -10.86 8.38 8.27
C LYS A 88 -11.00 9.75 7.61
N LYS A 89 -9.96 10.56 7.65
CA LYS A 89 -9.94 11.91 7.09
C LYS A 89 -8.54 12.26 6.62
N ILE A 90 -8.29 12.00 5.34
CA ILE A 90 -6.98 12.30 4.75
C ILE A 90 -6.79 13.81 4.59
N TYR A 91 -5.53 14.25 4.57
CA TYR A 91 -5.19 15.64 4.36
C TYR A 91 -5.23 15.97 2.87
N LYS A 92 -6.41 16.37 2.38
CA LYS A 92 -6.70 16.57 0.95
C LYS A 92 -5.72 17.50 0.22
N ARG A 93 -5.12 18.49 0.91
CA ARG A 93 -4.08 19.37 0.31
C ARG A 93 -2.81 18.63 -0.14
N ARG A 94 -2.56 17.43 0.38
CA ARG A 94 -1.44 16.55 0.01
C ARG A 94 -1.84 15.46 -0.99
N ALA A 95 -3.11 15.41 -1.37
CA ALA A 95 -3.66 14.40 -2.26
C ALA A 95 -4.15 15.04 -3.55
N LYS A 96 -4.02 14.30 -4.66
CA LYS A 96 -4.56 14.69 -5.95
C LYS A 96 -5.91 14.00 -6.13
N LEU A 97 -6.95 14.77 -6.43
CA LEU A 97 -8.23 14.20 -6.87
C LEU A 97 -8.03 13.61 -8.27
N ILE A 98 -8.38 12.34 -8.46
CA ILE A 98 -8.24 11.63 -9.74
C ILE A 98 -9.58 11.23 -10.34
N HIS A 99 -10.63 11.18 -9.53
CA HIS A 99 -11.98 10.84 -9.97
C HIS A 99 -13.00 11.49 -9.03
N GLU A 100 -14.10 11.99 -9.60
CA GLU A 100 -15.25 12.51 -8.87
C GLU A 100 -16.50 12.25 -9.71
N ASP A 101 -17.51 11.66 -9.09
CA ASP A 101 -18.84 11.48 -9.64
C ASP A 101 -19.90 11.77 -8.56
N SER A 102 -21.17 11.45 -8.85
CA SER A 102 -22.28 11.64 -7.91
C SER A 102 -22.20 10.74 -6.67
N GLU A 103 -21.45 9.63 -6.72
CA GLU A 103 -21.42 8.61 -5.67
C GLU A 103 -20.14 8.64 -4.85
N MET A 104 -19.01 9.05 -5.43
CA MET A 104 -17.70 8.98 -4.79
C MET A 104 -16.67 9.99 -5.32
N ARG A 105 -15.65 10.20 -4.49
CA ARG A 105 -14.42 10.91 -4.84
C ARG A 105 -13.22 10.03 -4.57
N VAL A 106 -12.31 9.92 -5.54
CA VAL A 106 -11.08 9.17 -5.40
C VAL A 106 -9.89 10.12 -5.39
N TYR A 107 -9.11 10.04 -4.34
CA TYR A 107 -7.88 10.79 -4.17
C TYR A 107 -6.68 9.84 -4.23
N THR A 108 -5.58 10.31 -4.80
CA THR A 108 -4.29 9.60 -4.79
C THR A 108 -3.20 10.40 -4.09
N LEU A 109 -2.32 9.69 -3.37
CA LEU A 109 -1.14 10.27 -2.75
C LEU A 109 -0.08 9.20 -2.48
N ILE A 110 1.19 9.62 -2.48
CA ILE A 110 2.30 8.75 -2.10
C ILE A 110 2.51 8.86 -0.59
N VAL A 111 2.45 7.72 0.10
CA VAL A 111 2.64 7.61 1.55
C VAL A 111 3.61 6.48 1.86
N ASN A 112 4.23 6.52 3.03
CA ASN A 112 5.03 5.41 3.51
C ASN A 112 4.16 4.45 4.33
N ALA A 113 4.10 3.19 3.92
CA ALA A 113 3.46 2.14 4.72
C ALA A 113 4.50 1.54 5.67
N ILE A 114 4.27 1.67 6.99
CA ILE A 114 5.26 1.20 7.98
C ILE A 114 5.43 -0.32 7.90
N ASN A 115 4.31 -1.05 7.79
CA ASN A 115 4.33 -2.51 7.78
C ASN A 115 4.96 -3.09 6.51
N LEU A 116 4.91 -2.36 5.38
CA LEU A 116 5.54 -2.76 4.12
C LEU A 116 6.95 -2.17 3.96
N LYS A 117 7.41 -1.32 4.87
CA LYS A 117 8.73 -0.66 4.82
C LYS A 117 9.03 0.10 3.51
N MET A 118 8.00 0.41 2.72
CA MET A 118 8.11 1.02 1.39
C MET A 118 7.13 2.18 1.21
N ASN A 119 7.36 2.97 0.18
CA ASN A 119 6.43 4.01 -0.24
C ASN A 119 5.41 3.39 -1.20
N ILE A 120 4.13 3.62 -0.93
CA ILE A 120 3.02 3.11 -1.74
C ILE A 120 2.21 4.26 -2.31
N ARG A 121 1.56 4.00 -3.44
CA ARG A 121 0.54 4.88 -4.00
C ARG A 121 -0.79 4.51 -3.37
N LEU A 122 -1.27 5.34 -2.46
CA LEU A 122 -2.55 5.14 -1.80
C LEU A 122 -3.67 5.72 -2.67
N ALA A 123 -4.68 4.90 -2.96
CA ALA A 123 -5.98 5.37 -3.43
C ALA A 123 -6.94 5.46 -2.23
N TYR A 124 -7.48 6.65 -1.99
CA TYR A 124 -8.45 6.91 -0.94
C TYR A 124 -9.80 7.24 -1.58
N VAL A 125 -10.80 6.41 -1.28
CA VAL A 125 -12.17 6.55 -1.79
C VAL A 125 -13.04 7.15 -0.70
N GLU A 126 -13.71 8.25 -1.01
CA GLU A 126 -14.69 8.93 -0.18
C GLU A 126 -16.06 8.77 -0.84
N TYR A 127 -16.93 7.94 -0.29
CA TYR A 127 -18.30 7.78 -0.76
C TYR A 127 -19.16 8.97 -0.31
N LEU A 128 -19.91 9.56 -1.24
CA LEU A 128 -20.80 10.71 -1.05
C LEU A 128 -22.23 10.28 -0.69
N ASN A 129 -22.60 9.03 -0.97
CA ASN A 129 -23.90 8.48 -0.63
C ASN A 129 -24.02 8.24 0.88
N SER A 130 -25.22 8.44 1.43
CA SER A 130 -25.56 8.32 2.86
C SER A 130 -25.32 6.94 3.50
N LYS A 131 -24.87 5.96 2.73
CA LYS A 131 -24.42 4.65 3.18
C LYS A 131 -22.91 4.57 2.95
N GLY A 132 -22.16 5.14 3.88
CA GLY A 132 -20.70 5.00 3.92
C GLY A 132 -20.24 3.56 4.10
#